data_AF-A0A955G2M0-F1
#
_entry.id   AF-A0A955G2M0-F1
#
_cell.length_a   1.000
_cell.length_b   1.000
_cell.length_c   1.000
_cell.angle_alpha   90.00
_cell.angle_beta   90.00
_cell.angle_gamma   90.00
#
_symmetry.space_group_name_H-M   'P 1'
#
loop_
_entity.id
_entity.type
_entity.pdbx_description
1 polymer ?
#
loop_
_entity_poly.entity_id
_entity_poly.type
_entity_poly.pdbx_seq_one_letter_code
_entity_poly.pdbx_strand_id
1 'polypeptide(L)'
;MSIFLSDGFTGTPGALATSLTPSVGGAWVKHVSETSNLVVNASGDGISVAASQAGLIYNDRDPGNDRYSVYVARGTSPSGNFGPCACVDPAASTFYFAEWSSSGQTIRLARRLAGANVTIGSVSSGHLISNTNGIGIEVDLPNSRMRVYKLDENNVEVEVVPWQTNTDITQRGYAGVTLYNTNTSAGAGITSISADNTLAATATSVTLSGPTSGTTGVASTNFTATTDQPVSTDTTITTVTAGTGTFSPSAPVILAGTSSITFTYTPSASQT
;
A
#
# COMPACT_ATOMS: atom_id res chain seq x y z
N MET A 1 -11.60 5.87 3.48
CA MET A 1 -10.33 5.13 3.44
C MET A 1 -10.59 3.70 3.87
N SER A 2 -10.07 2.72 3.13
CA SER A 2 -10.08 1.32 3.55
C SER A 2 -8.65 0.95 3.96
N ILE A 3 -8.48 0.48 5.20
CA ILE A 3 -7.20 0.00 5.72
C ILE A 3 -6.97 -1.39 5.11
N PHE A 4 -5.81 -1.58 4.46
CA PHE A 4 -5.43 -2.89 3.90
C PHE A 4 -4.31 -3.56 4.71
N LEU A 5 -3.63 -2.81 5.57
CA LEU A 5 -2.57 -3.31 6.45
C LEU A 5 -2.62 -2.59 7.80
N SER A 6 -2.56 -3.35 8.89
CA SER A 6 -2.26 -2.82 10.21
C SER A 6 -1.57 -3.86 11.08
N ASP A 7 -0.58 -3.43 11.85
CA ASP A 7 0.08 -4.26 12.84
C ASP A 7 0.63 -3.39 13.99
N GLY A 8 0.50 -3.88 15.21
CA GLY A 8 1.10 -3.30 16.41
C GLY A 8 2.43 -3.95 16.81
N PHE A 9 2.91 -4.93 16.04
CA PHE A 9 4.20 -5.59 16.25
C PHE A 9 4.42 -6.09 17.68
N THR A 10 3.36 -6.61 18.31
CA THR A 10 3.40 -7.18 19.65
C THR A 10 3.81 -8.64 19.60
N GLY A 11 4.70 -9.05 20.49
CA GLY A 11 5.15 -10.44 20.52
C GLY A 11 6.19 -10.74 21.58
N THR A 12 6.69 -11.98 21.57
CA THR A 12 7.79 -12.37 22.46
C THR A 12 9.07 -11.65 22.04
N PRO A 13 9.80 -10.98 22.96
CA PRO A 13 11.08 -10.36 22.66
C PRO A 13 12.04 -11.31 21.93
N GLY A 14 12.67 -10.82 20.86
CA GLY A 14 13.58 -11.60 20.02
C GLY A 14 12.90 -12.50 18.98
N ALA A 15 11.57 -12.64 18.98
CA ALA A 15 10.86 -13.34 17.92
C ALA A 15 11.07 -12.63 16.56
N LEU A 16 11.12 -13.40 15.47
CA LEU A 16 11.24 -12.83 14.13
C LEU A 16 9.97 -12.05 13.78
N ALA A 17 10.12 -10.86 13.22
CA ALA A 17 8.97 -10.08 12.77
C ALA A 17 8.14 -10.82 11.70
N THR A 18 8.79 -11.65 10.88
CA THR A 18 8.13 -12.52 9.88
C THR A 18 7.29 -13.65 10.48
N SER A 19 7.36 -13.87 11.80
CA SER A 19 6.52 -14.84 12.51
C SER A 19 5.27 -14.21 13.12
N LEU A 20 5.17 -12.88 13.09
CA LEU A 20 4.01 -12.16 13.63
C LEU A 20 2.82 -12.31 12.69
N THR A 21 1.63 -12.34 13.28
CA THR A 21 0.37 -12.28 12.53
C THR A 21 -0.15 -10.85 12.62
N PRO A 22 -0.17 -10.10 11.50
CA PRO A 22 -0.68 -8.74 11.53
C PRO A 22 -2.18 -8.71 11.80
N SER A 23 -2.63 -7.62 12.43
CA SER A 23 -4.05 -7.38 12.75
C SER A 23 -4.92 -7.29 11.48
N VAL A 24 -4.39 -6.66 10.44
CA VAL A 24 -4.99 -6.60 9.09
C VAL A 24 -3.85 -6.77 8.08
N GLY A 25 -4.05 -7.60 7.05
CA GLY A 25 -3.08 -7.83 5.99
C GLY A 25 -2.87 -9.30 5.69
N GLY A 26 -1.76 -9.60 5.04
CA GLY A 26 -1.25 -10.95 4.75
C GLY A 26 -0.05 -11.29 5.64
N ALA A 27 0.87 -12.12 5.17
CA ALA A 27 2.06 -12.51 5.92
C ALA A 27 3.19 -11.48 5.82
N TRP A 28 3.99 -11.38 6.88
CA TRP A 28 5.24 -10.61 6.86
C TRP A 28 6.35 -11.40 6.17
N VAL A 29 6.93 -10.80 5.15
CA VAL A 29 8.00 -11.39 4.35
C VAL A 29 9.26 -10.55 4.48
N LYS A 30 10.39 -11.19 4.76
CA LYS A 30 11.70 -10.54 4.68
C LYS A 30 12.06 -10.34 3.22
N HIS A 31 12.41 -9.12 2.86
CA HIS A 31 12.83 -8.83 1.50
C HIS A 31 14.18 -9.48 1.17
N VAL A 32 14.30 -10.00 -0.05
CA VAL A 32 15.48 -10.77 -0.50
C VAL A 32 16.78 -9.95 -0.54
N SER A 33 16.67 -8.62 -0.58
CA SER A 33 17.83 -7.72 -0.55
C SER A 33 18.51 -7.63 0.81
N GLU A 34 17.87 -8.11 1.87
CA GLU A 34 18.37 -7.91 3.23
C GLU A 34 18.96 -9.18 3.82
N THR A 35 20.12 -9.02 4.44
CA THR A 35 20.78 -10.09 5.16
C THR A 35 20.24 -10.27 6.57
N SER A 36 19.76 -9.19 7.19
CA SER A 36 19.37 -9.19 8.59
C SER A 36 17.88 -9.37 8.80
N ASN A 37 17.53 -10.01 9.91
CA ASN A 37 16.15 -10.17 10.34
C ASN A 37 15.74 -8.98 11.21
N LEU A 38 14.48 -8.58 11.07
CA LEU A 38 13.83 -7.75 12.07
C LEU A 38 13.28 -8.64 13.18
N VAL A 39 13.39 -8.17 14.41
CA VAL A 39 12.96 -8.90 15.61
C VAL A 39 12.10 -8.02 16.50
N VAL A 40 11.21 -8.64 17.26
CA VAL A 40 10.49 -7.98 18.34
C VAL A 40 11.51 -7.45 19.36
N ASN A 41 11.39 -6.18 19.73
CA ASN A 41 12.32 -5.49 20.63
C ASN A 41 12.25 -6.04 22.06
N ALA A 42 13.16 -5.60 22.93
CA ALA A 42 13.23 -6.06 24.32
C ALA A 42 11.97 -5.75 25.15
N SER A 43 11.15 -4.77 24.74
CA SER A 43 9.87 -4.45 25.39
C SER A 43 8.72 -5.36 24.97
N GLY A 44 8.87 -6.18 23.91
CA GLY A 44 7.78 -6.99 23.38
C GLY A 44 6.75 -6.21 22.56
N ASP A 45 7.03 -4.93 22.30
CA ASP A 45 6.07 -3.97 21.74
C ASP A 45 6.80 -3.11 20.71
N GLY A 46 6.86 -3.64 19.48
CA GLY A 46 7.60 -3.07 18.37
C GLY A 46 8.74 -3.95 17.85
N ILE A 47 9.22 -3.59 16.67
CA ILE A 47 10.29 -4.28 15.93
C ILE A 47 11.55 -3.42 15.81
N SER A 48 12.68 -4.10 15.81
CA SER A 48 14.00 -3.51 15.77
C SER A 48 14.95 -4.34 14.90
N VAL A 49 16.10 -3.74 14.59
CA VAL A 49 17.22 -4.41 13.92
C VAL A 49 18.48 -4.19 14.76
N ALA A 50 19.38 -5.18 14.75
CA ALA A 50 20.63 -5.10 15.48
C ALA A 50 21.51 -3.92 15.02
N ALA A 51 22.47 -3.54 15.86
CA ALA A 51 23.38 -2.43 15.58
C ALA A 51 24.13 -2.65 14.24
N SER A 52 24.31 -1.57 13.48
CA SER A 52 24.97 -1.57 12.16
C SER A 52 24.38 -2.51 11.10
N GLN A 53 23.12 -2.92 11.26
CA GLN A 53 22.42 -3.77 10.30
C GLN A 53 21.24 -3.02 9.66
N ALA A 54 20.90 -3.41 8.43
CA ALA A 54 19.72 -2.97 7.70
C ALA A 54 18.71 -4.12 7.60
N GLY A 55 17.43 -3.82 7.72
CA GLY A 55 16.37 -4.80 7.55
C GLY A 55 15.14 -4.17 6.90
N LEU A 56 14.45 -4.98 6.12
CA LEU A 56 13.27 -4.65 5.33
C LEU A 56 12.35 -5.86 5.39
N ILE A 57 11.14 -5.62 5.88
CA ILE A 57 10.03 -6.55 5.74
C ILE A 57 8.90 -5.83 5.01
N TYR A 58 8.15 -6.59 4.24
CA TYR A 58 6.91 -6.13 3.62
C TYR A 58 5.80 -7.11 3.95
N ASN A 59 4.56 -6.63 3.88
CA ASN A 59 3.40 -7.48 4.00
C ASN A 59 2.95 -7.93 2.61
N ASP A 60 2.71 -9.22 2.39
CA ASP A 60 2.36 -9.77 1.06
C ASP A 60 0.92 -9.46 0.59
N ARG A 61 0.21 -8.59 1.33
CA ARG A 61 -1.08 -8.06 0.92
C ARG A 61 -0.92 -7.01 -0.17
N ASP A 62 -1.55 -7.24 -1.32
CA ASP A 62 -1.70 -6.22 -2.36
C ASP A 62 -2.51 -5.02 -1.79
N PRO A 63 -1.98 -3.77 -1.89
CA PRO A 63 -2.73 -2.57 -1.53
C PRO A 63 -4.08 -2.43 -2.27
N GLY A 64 -4.19 -2.98 -3.48
CA GLY A 64 -5.41 -2.95 -4.30
C GLY A 64 -5.68 -1.61 -4.99
N ASN A 65 -4.84 -0.59 -4.77
CA ASN A 65 -4.91 0.70 -5.44
C ASN A 65 -3.49 1.25 -5.73
N ASP A 66 -3.32 1.94 -6.86
CA ASP A 66 -2.07 2.58 -7.27
C ASP A 66 -1.79 3.91 -6.52
N ARG A 67 -2.73 4.35 -5.70
CA ARG A 67 -2.53 5.41 -4.72
C ARG A 67 -2.91 4.95 -3.32
N TYR A 68 -1.93 4.99 -2.43
CA TYR A 68 -2.07 4.55 -1.04
C TYR A 68 -1.04 5.23 -0.16
N SER A 69 -1.27 5.18 1.16
CA SER A 69 -0.33 5.66 2.15
C SER A 69 0.12 4.54 3.09
N VAL A 70 1.30 4.72 3.67
CA VAL A 70 1.87 3.84 4.68
C VAL A 70 2.42 4.72 5.79
N TYR A 71 1.91 4.55 7.00
CA TYR A 71 2.34 5.25 8.21
C TYR A 71 2.95 4.25 9.19
N VAL A 72 4.02 4.66 9.87
CA VAL A 72 4.60 3.90 10.98
C VAL A 72 4.72 4.75 12.23
N ALA A 73 4.35 4.19 13.37
CA ALA A 73 4.64 4.80 14.67
C ALA A 73 6.02 4.36 15.17
N ARG A 74 6.68 5.24 15.92
CA ARG A 74 7.98 4.95 16.53
C ARG A 74 7.83 4.66 18.03
N GLY A 75 8.80 3.93 18.56
CA GLY A 75 8.94 3.75 20.00
C GLY A 75 9.35 5.02 20.74
N THR A 76 9.29 4.98 22.07
CA THR A 76 9.57 6.11 22.98
C THR A 76 11.05 6.50 23.05
N SER A 77 11.95 5.62 22.62
CA SER A 77 13.40 5.84 22.58
C SER A 77 13.94 5.53 21.17
N PRO A 78 13.52 6.31 20.15
CA PRO A 78 13.85 6.01 18.78
C PRO A 78 15.36 6.18 18.55
N SER A 79 15.99 5.19 17.94
CA SER A 79 17.41 5.23 17.56
C SER A 79 17.59 4.69 16.15
N GLY A 80 18.73 4.97 15.52
CA GLY A 80 19.00 4.56 14.14
C GLY A 80 18.22 5.35 13.11
N ASN A 81 17.96 4.71 11.97
CA ASN A 81 17.09 5.21 10.92
C ASN A 81 15.93 4.23 10.72
N PHE A 82 14.74 4.73 10.45
CA PHE A 82 13.60 3.87 10.14
C PHE A 82 12.53 4.61 9.37
N GLY A 83 11.60 3.87 8.77
CA GLY A 83 10.37 4.43 8.24
C GLY A 83 9.56 3.47 7.38
N PRO A 84 8.43 3.94 6.85
CA PRO A 84 7.59 3.17 5.96
C PRO A 84 8.21 3.05 4.57
N CYS A 85 7.92 1.95 3.89
CA CYS A 85 8.18 1.80 2.46
C CYS A 85 6.92 1.43 1.68
N ALA A 86 6.90 1.86 0.42
CA ALA A 86 5.85 1.63 -0.54
C ALA A 86 6.45 1.15 -1.86
N CYS A 87 5.64 0.45 -2.63
CA CYS A 87 5.98 -0.14 -3.92
C CYS A 87 7.15 -1.10 -3.83
N VAL A 88 7.18 -1.91 -2.77
CA VAL A 88 8.19 -2.95 -2.60
C VAL A 88 7.98 -4.02 -3.66
N ASP A 89 8.92 -4.09 -4.60
CA ASP A 89 9.06 -5.25 -5.49
C ASP A 89 9.61 -6.42 -4.66
N PRO A 90 8.98 -7.60 -4.64
CA PRO A 90 9.44 -8.74 -3.83
C PRO A 90 10.74 -9.39 -4.33
N ALA A 91 11.11 -9.16 -5.59
CA ALA A 91 12.25 -9.79 -6.26
C ALA A 91 13.39 -8.81 -6.55
N ALA A 92 13.07 -7.55 -6.83
CA ALA A 92 14.06 -6.50 -7.07
C ALA A 92 14.28 -5.66 -5.82
N SER A 93 15.50 -5.17 -5.62
CA SER A 93 15.82 -4.21 -4.56
C SER A 93 15.32 -2.80 -4.90
N THR A 94 13.99 -2.67 -5.07
CA THR A 94 13.30 -1.51 -5.64
C THR A 94 12.08 -1.14 -4.81
N PHE A 95 12.05 0.10 -4.29
CA PHE A 95 10.93 0.66 -3.52
C PHE A 95 11.10 2.16 -3.26
N TYR A 96 10.01 2.84 -2.90
CA TYR A 96 10.05 4.17 -2.27
C TYR A 96 10.01 4.03 -0.76
N PHE A 97 10.65 4.94 -0.03
CA PHE A 97 10.58 4.97 1.42
C PHE A 97 10.68 6.38 1.98
N ALA A 98 9.97 6.60 3.08
CA ALA A 98 10.26 7.71 3.97
C ALA A 98 11.22 7.22 5.04
N GLU A 99 12.17 8.04 5.44
CA GLU A 99 13.12 7.70 6.50
C GLU A 99 13.27 8.87 7.46
N TRP A 100 13.13 8.56 8.75
CA TRP A 100 13.61 9.39 9.83
C TRP A 100 15.02 8.93 10.22
N SER A 101 15.94 9.87 10.41
CA SER A 101 17.29 9.61 10.91
C SER A 101 17.53 10.30 12.25
N SER A 102 17.87 9.50 13.28
CA SER A 102 18.21 10.01 14.61
C SER A 102 19.47 10.88 14.64
N SER A 103 20.52 10.49 13.91
CA SER A 103 21.82 11.18 13.93
C SER A 103 21.79 12.48 13.14
N GLY A 104 21.08 12.51 12.02
CA GLY A 104 20.93 13.71 11.20
C GLY A 104 19.76 14.59 11.61
N GLN A 105 18.83 14.10 12.44
CA GLN A 105 17.52 14.71 12.70
C GLN A 105 16.84 15.15 11.40
N THR A 106 16.90 14.27 10.39
CA THR A 106 16.34 14.53 9.07
C THR A 106 15.16 13.60 8.81
N ILE A 107 14.20 14.11 8.04
CA ILE A 107 13.19 13.28 7.38
C ILE A 107 13.45 13.40 5.88
N ARG A 108 13.53 12.25 5.21
CA ARG A 108 13.72 12.22 3.76
C ARG A 108 12.71 11.30 3.07
N LEU A 109 12.36 11.71 1.87
CA LEU A 109 11.78 10.88 0.83
C LEU A 109 12.93 10.33 -0.02
N ALA A 110 13.00 9.02 -0.18
CA ALA A 110 14.02 8.38 -0.99
C ALA A 110 13.44 7.19 -1.77
N ARG A 111 14.22 6.71 -2.72
CA ARG A 111 13.99 5.45 -3.41
C ARG A 111 15.19 4.55 -3.26
N ARG A 112 14.97 3.24 -3.32
CA ARG A 112 15.99 2.26 -3.63
C ARG A 112 15.75 1.73 -5.03
N LEU A 113 16.79 1.63 -5.84
CA LEU A 113 16.76 1.00 -7.17
C LEU A 113 17.98 0.11 -7.32
N ALA A 114 17.75 -1.18 -7.59
CA ALA A 114 18.82 -2.18 -7.72
C ALA A 114 19.85 -2.11 -6.56
N GLY A 115 19.37 -1.85 -5.34
CA GLY A 115 20.20 -1.78 -4.13
C GLY A 115 20.78 -0.40 -3.79
N ALA A 116 20.68 0.59 -4.69
CA ALA A 116 21.19 1.94 -4.45
C ALA A 116 20.10 2.86 -3.91
N ASN A 117 20.37 3.54 -2.80
CA ASN A 117 19.47 4.54 -2.22
C ASN A 117 19.73 5.93 -2.82
N VAL A 118 18.68 6.61 -3.28
CA VAL A 118 18.73 7.98 -3.79
C VAL A 118 17.66 8.83 -3.08
N THR A 119 18.08 9.94 -2.49
CA THR A 119 17.16 10.92 -1.88
C THR A 119 16.45 11.70 -2.99
N ILE A 120 15.13 11.79 -2.91
CA ILE A 120 14.27 12.58 -3.82
C ILE A 120 13.97 13.95 -3.19
N GLY A 121 13.69 13.98 -1.89
CA GLY A 121 13.46 15.21 -1.14
C GLY A 121 13.76 15.02 0.34
N SER A 122 14.10 16.09 1.05
CA SER A 122 14.44 16.00 2.47
C SER A 122 14.22 17.31 3.19
N VAL A 123 13.92 17.22 4.48
CA VAL A 123 13.94 18.35 5.41
C VAL A 123 14.84 18.04 6.59
N SER A 124 15.74 18.97 6.91
CA SER A 124 16.48 18.98 8.16
C SER A 124 15.58 19.55 9.25
N SER A 125 15.35 18.80 10.33
CA SER A 125 14.42 19.23 11.35
C SER A 125 15.06 19.35 12.72
N GLY A 126 15.37 20.59 13.11
CA GLY A 126 15.74 20.91 14.50
C GLY A 126 14.53 20.98 15.45
N HIS A 127 13.28 20.84 14.96
CA HIS A 127 12.09 21.10 15.79
C HIS A 127 10.81 20.33 15.44
N LEU A 128 10.72 19.60 14.31
CA LEU A 128 9.47 18.92 13.93
C LEU A 128 9.30 17.55 14.61
N ILE A 129 10.31 17.05 15.35
CA ILE A 129 10.42 15.62 15.70
C ILE A 129 10.30 15.34 17.20
N SER A 130 10.27 16.33 18.10
CA SER A 130 10.08 16.06 19.53
C SER A 130 8.66 15.60 19.88
N ASN A 131 7.68 15.91 19.03
CA ASN A 131 6.25 15.61 19.22
C ASN A 131 5.65 14.68 18.15
N THR A 132 6.46 14.15 17.23
CA THR A 132 5.95 13.32 16.14
C THR A 132 5.93 11.85 16.56
N ASN A 133 4.75 11.24 16.57
CA ASN A 133 4.56 9.83 16.93
C ASN A 133 5.00 8.86 15.83
N GLY A 134 5.30 9.35 14.62
CA GLY A 134 5.59 8.52 13.46
C GLY A 134 5.69 9.29 12.15
N ILE A 135 6.03 8.59 11.07
CA ILE A 135 6.15 9.18 9.73
C ILE A 135 5.39 8.34 8.71
N GLY A 136 4.87 9.01 7.69
CA GLY A 136 4.12 8.39 6.61
C GLY A 136 4.67 8.72 5.23
N ILE A 137 4.51 7.80 4.29
CA ILE A 137 4.72 8.02 2.86
C ILE A 137 3.38 7.85 2.15
N GLU A 138 3.06 8.75 1.22
CA GLU A 138 1.96 8.56 0.29
C GLU A 138 2.52 8.49 -1.14
N VAL A 139 2.04 7.51 -1.91
CA VAL A 139 2.37 7.34 -3.32
C VAL A 139 1.12 7.49 -4.17
N ASP A 140 1.27 8.09 -5.34
CA ASP A 140 0.25 8.27 -6.37
C ASP A 140 0.91 7.94 -7.72
N LEU A 141 0.99 6.64 -8.02
CA LEU A 141 1.67 6.12 -9.20
C LEU A 141 1.05 6.61 -10.53
N PRO A 142 -0.29 6.75 -10.67
CA PRO A 142 -0.89 7.30 -11.88
C PRO A 142 -0.38 8.71 -12.22
N ASN A 143 -0.07 9.50 -11.19
CA ASN A 143 0.50 10.84 -11.33
C ASN A 143 2.01 10.89 -11.11
N SER A 144 2.66 9.73 -10.97
CA SER A 144 4.11 9.58 -10.73
C SER A 144 4.62 10.49 -9.61
N ARG A 145 3.89 10.57 -8.50
CA ARG A 145 4.24 11.48 -7.40
C ARG A 145 4.14 10.81 -6.04
N MET A 146 4.91 11.33 -5.09
CA MET A 146 4.96 10.86 -3.72
C MET A 146 5.32 11.98 -2.76
N ARG A 147 4.90 11.86 -1.51
CA ARG A 147 5.17 12.83 -0.44
C ARG A 147 5.47 12.12 0.87
N VAL A 148 5.98 12.87 1.83
CA VAL A 148 6.16 12.42 3.22
C VAL A 148 5.31 13.30 4.11
N TYR A 149 4.59 12.69 5.03
CA TYR A 149 3.78 13.37 6.01
C TYR A 149 4.06 12.83 7.41
N LYS A 150 3.52 13.52 8.39
CA LYS A 150 3.40 13.05 9.77
C LYS A 150 1.98 13.27 10.26
N LEU A 151 1.64 12.70 11.40
CA LEU A 151 0.41 13.07 12.11
C LEU A 151 0.74 14.12 13.18
N ASP A 152 -0.11 15.13 13.30
CA ASP A 152 -0.07 16.06 14.43
C ASP A 152 -0.76 15.46 15.68
N GLU A 153 -0.86 16.26 16.75
CA GLU A 153 -1.49 15.85 18.01
C GLU A 153 -2.99 15.51 17.89
N ASN A 154 -3.64 15.96 16.81
CA ASN A 154 -5.04 15.72 16.52
C ASN A 154 -5.23 14.60 15.48
N ASN A 155 -4.17 13.84 15.17
CA ASN A 155 -4.12 12.82 14.11
C ASN A 155 -4.42 13.38 12.71
N VAL A 156 -4.08 14.64 12.45
CA VAL A 156 -4.20 15.26 11.13
C VAL A 156 -2.87 15.14 10.39
N GLU A 157 -2.94 14.79 9.11
CA GLU A 157 -1.76 14.74 8.25
C GLU A 157 -1.15 16.13 8.07
N VAL A 158 0.12 16.27 8.43
CA VAL A 158 0.95 17.44 8.17
C VAL A 158 2.02 17.04 7.18
N GLU A 159 2.06 17.73 6.04
CA GLU A 159 3.06 17.52 5.01
C GLU A 159 4.47 17.91 5.53
N VAL A 160 5.43 17.02 5.31
CA VAL A 160 6.83 17.17 5.76
C VAL A 160 7.76 17.33 4.57
N VAL A 161 7.65 16.45 3.58
CA VAL A 161 8.26 16.60 2.26
C VAL A 161 7.13 16.71 1.26
N PRO A 162 7.00 17.84 0.53
CA PRO A 162 5.89 18.05 -0.39
C PRO A 162 5.93 17.06 -1.55
N TRP A 163 4.81 16.95 -2.27
CA TRP A 163 4.71 16.11 -3.47
C TRP A 163 5.90 16.31 -4.41
N GLN A 164 6.65 15.23 -4.62
CA GLN A 164 7.73 15.13 -5.58
C GLN A 164 7.29 14.27 -6.75
N THR A 165 7.73 14.60 -7.97
CA THR A 165 7.53 13.74 -9.15
C THR A 165 8.70 12.78 -9.30
N ASN A 166 8.41 11.50 -9.49
CA ASN A 166 9.38 10.46 -9.78
C ASN A 166 8.77 9.33 -10.59
N THR A 167 9.45 8.92 -11.67
CA THR A 167 8.94 7.96 -12.66
C THR A 167 9.71 6.64 -12.66
N ASP A 168 10.63 6.42 -11.71
CA ASP A 168 11.51 5.24 -11.76
C ASP A 168 10.81 3.95 -11.32
N ILE A 169 9.82 4.07 -10.43
CA ILE A 169 8.97 2.96 -10.01
C ILE A 169 7.54 3.31 -10.41
N THR A 170 7.02 2.58 -11.39
CA THR A 170 5.70 2.81 -12.02
C THR A 170 4.69 1.72 -11.67
N GLN A 171 5.14 0.61 -11.11
CA GLN A 171 4.28 -0.49 -10.70
C GLN A 171 3.96 -0.40 -9.22
N ARG A 172 2.73 -0.80 -8.88
CA ARG A 172 2.36 -1.08 -7.51
C ARG A 172 3.16 -2.28 -7.01
N GLY A 173 3.57 -2.18 -5.76
CA GLY A 173 4.18 -3.26 -5.01
C GLY A 173 3.60 -3.29 -3.61
N TYR A 174 4.33 -3.88 -2.68
CA TYR A 174 3.86 -4.06 -1.31
C TYR A 174 4.19 -2.87 -0.40
N ALA A 175 3.49 -2.82 0.73
CA ALA A 175 3.78 -1.91 1.83
C ALA A 175 4.64 -2.61 2.89
N GLY A 176 5.51 -1.85 3.56
CA GLY A 176 6.40 -2.42 4.56
C GLY A 176 7.14 -1.38 5.38
N VAL A 177 8.22 -1.83 6.01
CA VAL A 177 9.08 -1.01 6.85
C VAL A 177 10.56 -1.27 6.59
N THR A 178 11.35 -0.21 6.64
CA THR A 178 12.82 -0.27 6.61
C THR A 178 13.37 0.21 7.94
N LEU A 179 14.37 -0.50 8.47
CA LEU A 179 15.09 -0.13 9.69
C LEU A 179 16.59 -0.26 9.45
N TYR A 180 17.36 0.66 10.01
CA TYR A 180 18.81 0.60 10.04
C TYR A 180 19.31 1.03 11.42
N ASN A 181 20.14 0.19 12.04
CA ASN A 181 20.83 0.51 13.28
C ASN A 181 19.91 1.00 14.43
N THR A 182 18.73 0.39 14.57
CA THR A 182 17.74 0.85 15.58
C THR A 182 18.01 0.33 16.98
N ASN A 183 18.92 -0.64 17.13
CA ASN A 183 19.23 -1.36 18.38
C ASN A 183 18.02 -2.13 18.94
N THR A 184 18.25 -3.25 19.62
CA THR A 184 17.16 -4.11 20.13
C THR A 184 16.68 -3.69 21.53
N SER A 185 17.02 -2.48 21.97
CA SER A 185 16.67 -1.93 23.29
C SER A 185 15.16 -1.70 23.44
N ALA A 186 14.68 -1.64 24.69
CA ALA A 186 13.27 -1.34 24.97
C ALA A 186 12.89 0.04 24.43
N GLY A 187 11.72 0.14 23.79
CA GLY A 187 11.22 1.38 23.20
C GLY A 187 11.95 1.85 21.93
N ALA A 188 12.83 1.02 21.35
CA ALA A 188 13.47 1.31 20.08
C ALA A 188 12.67 0.78 18.87
N GLY A 189 12.89 1.41 17.72
CA GLY A 189 12.36 0.98 16.43
C GLY A 189 10.92 1.43 16.15
N ILE A 190 10.18 0.60 15.42
CA ILE A 190 8.82 0.85 14.96
C ILE A 190 7.85 0.06 15.83
N THR A 191 6.83 0.74 16.37
CA THR A 191 5.82 0.13 17.26
C THR A 191 4.53 -0.20 16.54
N SER A 192 4.24 0.44 15.42
CA SER A 192 3.09 0.04 14.60
C SER A 192 3.25 0.47 13.16
N ILE A 193 2.46 -0.17 12.30
CA ILE A 193 2.26 0.21 10.90
C ILE A 193 0.76 0.25 10.61
N SER A 194 0.35 1.20 9.77
CA SER A 194 -0.96 1.25 9.15
C SER A 194 -0.83 1.69 7.71
N ALA A 195 -1.52 1.02 6.79
CA ALA A 195 -1.58 1.44 5.40
C ALA A 195 -3.02 1.44 4.90
N ASP A 196 -3.34 2.46 4.12
CA ASP A 196 -4.69 2.72 3.64
C ASP A 196 -4.71 3.15 2.18
N ASN A 197 -5.84 2.90 1.54
CA ASN A 197 -6.10 3.44 0.21
C ASN A 197 -6.60 4.88 0.37
N THR A 198 -5.71 5.85 0.09
CA THR A 198 -6.02 7.29 0.15
C THR A 198 -6.99 7.73 -0.95
N LEU A 199 -7.09 6.94 -2.03
CA LEU A 199 -8.19 7.00 -3.01
C LEU A 199 -9.15 5.82 -2.84
N ALA A 200 -9.79 5.70 -1.68
CA ALA A 200 -11.07 4.99 -1.63
C ALA A 200 -12.20 5.97 -2.01
N ALA A 201 -12.14 6.56 -3.21
CA ALA A 201 -13.37 6.99 -3.85
C ALA A 201 -14.06 5.69 -4.28
N THR A 202 -15.04 5.25 -3.48
CA THR A 202 -15.87 4.10 -3.84
C THR A 202 -16.51 4.41 -5.19
N ALA A 203 -16.51 3.46 -6.11
CA ALA A 203 -17.24 3.61 -7.36
C ALA A 203 -18.67 4.10 -7.07
N THR A 204 -19.02 5.30 -7.56
CA THR A 204 -20.34 5.90 -7.33
C THR A 204 -21.23 5.81 -8.54
N SER A 205 -20.64 5.50 -9.70
CA SER A 205 -21.36 5.37 -10.96
C SER A 205 -20.80 4.23 -11.81
N VAL A 206 -21.69 3.64 -12.61
CA VAL A 206 -21.36 2.67 -13.66
C VAL A 206 -21.90 3.21 -14.96
N THR A 207 -21.06 3.28 -15.99
CA THR A 207 -21.47 3.52 -17.37
C THR A 207 -21.45 2.20 -18.11
N LEU A 208 -22.57 1.82 -18.72
CA LEU A 208 -22.66 0.67 -19.63
C LEU A 208 -22.72 1.19 -21.06
N SER A 209 -21.78 0.74 -21.89
CA SER A 209 -21.76 0.99 -23.33
C SER A 209 -21.82 -0.33 -24.08
N GLY A 210 -22.44 -0.34 -25.26
CA GLY A 210 -22.58 -1.55 -26.05
C GLY A 210 -23.74 -1.46 -27.04
N PRO A 211 -24.09 -2.58 -27.69
CA PRO A 211 -25.18 -2.62 -28.66
C PRO A 211 -26.54 -2.37 -27.98
N THR A 212 -27.39 -1.59 -28.65
CA THR A 212 -28.76 -1.26 -28.19
C THR A 212 -29.82 -2.21 -28.72
N SER A 213 -29.44 -3.13 -29.61
CA SER A 213 -30.30 -4.18 -30.17
C SER A 213 -29.49 -5.45 -30.41
N GLY A 214 -30.17 -6.58 -30.48
CA GLY A 214 -29.56 -7.88 -30.72
C GLY A 214 -30.51 -8.81 -31.46
N THR A 215 -29.94 -9.83 -32.11
CA THR A 215 -30.72 -10.89 -32.76
C THR A 215 -30.78 -12.10 -31.85
N THR A 216 -31.96 -12.68 -31.71
CA THR A 216 -32.17 -13.92 -30.95
C THR A 216 -31.23 -15.03 -31.42
N GLY A 217 -30.54 -15.69 -30.49
CA GLY A 217 -29.60 -16.77 -30.75
C GLY A 217 -28.23 -16.33 -31.26
N VAL A 218 -27.97 -15.02 -31.39
CA VAL A 218 -26.70 -14.47 -31.88
C VAL A 218 -26.01 -13.68 -30.78
N ALA A 219 -24.73 -13.97 -30.54
CA ALA A 219 -23.92 -13.21 -29.59
C ALA A 219 -23.80 -11.75 -30.04
N SER A 220 -23.96 -10.83 -29.09
CA SER A 220 -23.74 -9.41 -29.33
C SER A 220 -22.28 -9.10 -29.64
N THR A 221 -22.02 -7.89 -30.13
CA THR A 221 -20.70 -7.26 -29.94
C THR A 221 -20.46 -6.96 -28.46
N ASN A 222 -19.24 -6.54 -28.10
CA ASN A 222 -18.88 -6.31 -26.71
C ASN A 222 -19.71 -5.19 -26.07
N PHE A 223 -20.28 -5.50 -24.91
CA PHE A 223 -20.61 -4.51 -23.89
C PHE A 223 -19.36 -4.18 -23.09
N THR A 224 -19.27 -2.95 -22.62
CA THR A 224 -18.25 -2.49 -21.68
C THR A 224 -18.95 -1.82 -20.51
N ALA A 225 -18.80 -2.37 -19.31
CA ALA A 225 -19.16 -1.71 -18.07
C ALA A 225 -17.92 -1.05 -17.50
N THR A 226 -18.01 0.24 -17.20
CA THR A 226 -16.91 1.04 -16.64
C THR A 226 -17.41 1.80 -15.43
N THR A 227 -16.68 1.71 -14.33
CA THR A 227 -16.91 2.52 -13.13
C THR A 227 -16.09 3.79 -13.16
N ASP A 228 -16.56 4.83 -12.48
CA ASP A 228 -15.82 6.08 -12.29
C ASP A 228 -14.53 5.90 -11.47
N GLN A 229 -14.45 4.85 -10.65
CA GLN A 229 -13.31 4.48 -9.82
C GLN A 229 -13.18 2.95 -9.71
N PRO A 230 -12.02 2.40 -9.33
CA PRO A 230 -11.91 0.97 -9.04
C PRO A 230 -12.90 0.49 -7.97
N VAL A 231 -13.46 -0.71 -8.16
CA VAL A 231 -14.38 -1.31 -7.17
C VAL A 231 -13.61 -1.88 -5.97
N SER A 232 -14.18 -1.77 -4.78
CA SER A 232 -13.56 -2.27 -3.53
C SER A 232 -13.75 -3.77 -3.30
N THR A 233 -14.73 -4.38 -3.97
CA THR A 233 -15.03 -5.81 -3.94
C THR A 233 -15.45 -6.26 -5.33
N ASP A 234 -15.24 -7.53 -5.64
CA ASP A 234 -15.73 -8.14 -6.89
C ASP A 234 -17.22 -7.84 -7.09
N THR A 235 -17.53 -7.22 -8.23
CA THR A 235 -18.88 -6.74 -8.56
C THR A 235 -19.40 -7.50 -9.78
N THR A 236 -20.38 -8.38 -9.55
CA THR A 236 -20.98 -9.20 -10.62
C THR A 236 -21.99 -8.40 -11.43
N ILE A 237 -21.90 -8.49 -12.76
CA ILE A 237 -22.89 -7.93 -13.68
C ILE A 237 -24.05 -8.92 -13.82
N THR A 238 -25.27 -8.46 -13.55
CA THR A 238 -26.51 -9.25 -13.68
C THR A 238 -27.52 -8.54 -14.57
N THR A 239 -28.42 -9.31 -15.19
CA THR A 239 -29.56 -8.75 -15.93
C THR A 239 -30.67 -8.34 -14.96
N VAL A 240 -31.17 -7.11 -15.07
CA VAL A 240 -32.22 -6.56 -14.18
C VAL A 240 -33.60 -7.16 -14.46
N THR A 241 -33.92 -7.40 -15.72
CA THR A 241 -35.13 -8.13 -16.16
C THR A 241 -34.75 -9.53 -16.60
N ALA A 242 -35.70 -10.47 -16.54
CA ALA A 242 -35.55 -11.86 -16.95
C ALA A 242 -35.35 -12.00 -18.47
N GLY A 243 -34.32 -11.35 -19.01
CA GLY A 243 -33.81 -11.64 -20.32
C GLY A 243 -33.27 -13.06 -20.30
N THR A 244 -33.88 -13.94 -21.07
CA THR A 244 -33.59 -15.38 -21.04
C THR A 244 -32.24 -15.76 -21.69
N GLY A 245 -31.40 -14.78 -22.01
CA GLY A 245 -30.11 -14.96 -22.66
C GLY A 245 -28.94 -15.28 -21.71
N THR A 246 -27.77 -15.50 -22.30
CA THR A 246 -26.55 -15.89 -21.58
C THR A 246 -25.43 -14.88 -21.80
N PHE A 247 -24.71 -14.52 -20.72
CA PHE A 247 -23.46 -13.77 -20.83
C PHE A 247 -22.32 -14.66 -21.30
N SER A 248 -21.32 -14.05 -21.94
CA SER A 248 -19.99 -14.64 -22.12
C SER A 248 -18.94 -13.58 -21.76
N PRO A 249 -18.15 -13.78 -20.68
CA PRO A 249 -18.17 -14.94 -19.77
C PRO A 249 -19.49 -15.08 -19.00
N SER A 250 -19.82 -16.30 -18.54
CA SER A 250 -21.13 -16.63 -17.93
C SER A 250 -21.47 -15.84 -16.66
N ALA A 251 -20.45 -15.32 -15.98
CA ALA A 251 -20.56 -14.39 -14.87
C ALA A 251 -19.54 -13.26 -15.08
N PRO A 252 -19.90 -12.16 -15.78
CA PRO A 252 -19.01 -11.03 -15.90
C PRO A 252 -18.83 -10.38 -14.52
N VAL A 253 -17.59 -10.19 -14.09
CA VAL A 253 -17.24 -9.58 -12.80
C VAL A 253 -16.23 -8.45 -13.01
N ILE A 254 -16.53 -7.25 -12.50
CA ILE A 254 -15.50 -6.22 -12.30
C ILE A 254 -14.74 -6.64 -11.03
N LEU A 255 -13.47 -7.02 -11.19
CA LEU A 255 -12.64 -7.49 -10.08
C LEU A 255 -12.26 -6.34 -9.15
N ALA A 256 -12.11 -6.63 -7.85
CA ALA A 256 -11.60 -5.67 -6.88
C ALA A 256 -10.29 -5.03 -7.36
N GLY A 257 -10.19 -3.70 -7.26
CA GLY A 257 -9.04 -2.94 -7.76
C GLY A 257 -9.05 -2.65 -9.27
N THR A 258 -10.07 -3.09 -10.01
CA THR A 258 -10.27 -2.75 -11.42
C THR A 258 -11.49 -1.86 -11.62
N SER A 259 -11.56 -1.17 -12.76
CA SER A 259 -12.65 -0.24 -13.10
C SER A 259 -13.44 -0.59 -14.37
N SER A 260 -13.16 -1.73 -15.00
CA SER A 260 -13.84 -2.07 -16.26
C SER A 260 -13.87 -3.57 -16.52
N ILE A 261 -14.92 -4.02 -17.21
CA ILE A 261 -15.04 -5.35 -17.80
C ILE A 261 -15.68 -5.26 -19.18
N THR A 262 -15.27 -6.16 -20.08
CA THR A 262 -15.97 -6.41 -21.35
C THR A 262 -16.63 -7.78 -21.34
N PHE A 263 -17.83 -7.87 -21.91
CA PHE A 263 -18.58 -9.13 -22.03
C PHE A 263 -19.52 -9.07 -23.24
N THR A 264 -20.02 -10.23 -23.65
CA THR A 264 -21.08 -10.34 -24.67
C THR A 264 -22.34 -10.94 -24.06
N TYR A 265 -23.46 -10.76 -24.73
CA TYR A 265 -24.75 -11.32 -24.34
C TYR A 265 -25.43 -11.96 -25.56
N THR A 266 -25.97 -13.17 -25.39
CA THR A 266 -26.73 -13.88 -26.43
C THR A 266 -28.19 -13.99 -25.99
N PRO A 267 -29.12 -13.20 -26.56
CA PRO A 267 -30.54 -13.29 -26.22
C PRO A 267 -31.12 -14.64 -26.67
N SER A 268 -31.93 -15.31 -25.83
CA SER A 268 -32.62 -16.54 -26.25
C SER A 268 -34.06 -16.33 -26.72
N ALA A 269 -34.59 -15.10 -26.57
CA ALA A 269 -35.87 -14.68 -27.11
C ALA A 269 -35.80 -13.22 -27.59
N SER A 270 -36.65 -12.86 -28.56
CA SER A 270 -36.76 -11.48 -29.00
C SER A 270 -37.41 -10.65 -27.90
N GLN A 271 -36.72 -9.61 -27.43
CA GLN A 271 -37.30 -8.64 -26.52
C GLN A 271 -37.83 -7.46 -27.34
N THR A 272 -39.15 -7.26 -27.29
CA THR A 272 -39.85 -6.07 -27.84
C THR A 272 -39.97 -5.00 -26.79
#